data_AF-A0A084W033-F1
#
_entry.id   AF-A0A084W033-F1
#
_cell.length_a   1.000
_cell.length_b   1.000
_cell.length_c   1.000
_cell.angle_alpha   90.00
_cell.angle_beta   90.00
_cell.angle_gamma   90.00
#
_symmetry.space_group_name_H-M   'P 1'
#
loop_
_entity.id
_entity.type
_entity.pdbx_description
1 polymer ?
#
loop_
_entity_poly.entity_id
_entity_poly.type
_entity_poly.pdbx_seq_one_letter_code
_entity_poly.pdbx_strand_id
1 'polypeptide(L)' 'MQKKLHKFELAALGNLCPASPEEAKALIPSLEGRFEDDELQQILDDIGTKRSLQY' A
#
# COMPACT_ATOMS: atom_id res chain seq x y z
N MET A 1 -12.91 12.85 -3.86
CA MET A 1 -12.14 12.75 -2.60
C MET A 1 -10.79 12.12 -2.93
N GLN A 2 -9.72 12.90 -3.01
CA GLN A 2 -8.38 12.36 -3.25
C GLN A 2 -7.90 11.67 -1.97
N LYS A 3 -7.96 10.34 -1.90
CA LYS A 3 -7.29 9.56 -0.85
C LYS A 3 -5.77 9.69 -1.06
N LYS A 4 -5.20 10.82 -0.62
CA LYS A 4 -3.76 11.09 -0.70
C LYS A 4 -3.08 10.27 0.39
N LEU A 5 -2.58 9.09 0.02
CA LEU A 5 -1.52 8.43 0.78
C LEU A 5 -0.41 9.46 1.03
N HIS A 6 0.10 9.48 2.25
CA HIS A 6 1.23 10.32 2.57
C HIS A 6 2.43 9.88 1.72
N LYS A 7 3.32 10.81 1.33
CA LYS A 7 4.52 10.45 0.54
C LYS A 7 5.34 9.35 1.21
N PHE A 8 5.35 9.33 2.54
CA PHE A 8 5.95 8.29 3.35
C PHE A 8 5.24 6.94 3.20
N GLU A 9 3.91 6.91 3.31
CA GLU A 9 3.12 5.67 3.18
C GLU A 9 3.27 5.07 1.78
N LEU A 10 3.24 5.89 0.75
CA LEU A 10 3.44 5.46 -0.64
C LEU A 10 4.86 4.91 -0.87
N ALA A 11 5.89 5.55 -0.33
CA ALA A 11 7.26 5.06 -0.40
C ALA A 11 7.45 3.76 0.42
N ALA A 12 6.84 3.67 1.60
CA ALA A 12 6.89 2.48 2.44
C ALA A 12 6.20 1.28 1.78
N LEU A 13 5.00 1.47 1.23
CA LEU A 13 4.27 0.43 0.48
C LEU A 13 5.06 -0.03 -0.76
N GLY A 14 5.67 0.88 -1.51
CA GLY A 14 6.49 0.57 -2.68
C GLY A 14 7.82 -0.13 -2.37
N ASN A 15 8.49 0.27 -1.29
CA ASN A 15 9.78 -0.31 -0.89
C ASN A 15 9.62 -1.65 -0.19
N LEU A 16 8.63 -1.77 0.69
CA LEU A 16 8.41 -2.98 1.50
C LEU A 16 7.61 -4.03 0.74
N CYS A 17 6.75 -3.61 -0.21
CA CYS A 17 5.85 -4.48 -0.97
C CYS A 17 5.21 -5.58 -0.10
N PRO A 18 4.41 -5.20 0.92
CA PRO A 18 3.74 -6.17 1.78
C PRO A 18 2.82 -7.09 0.96
N ALA A 19 2.75 -8.36 1.35
CA ALA A 19 1.99 -9.38 0.63
C ALA A 19 0.51 -9.38 1.01
N SER A 20 0.17 -8.77 2.15
CA SER A 20 -1.20 -8.69 2.68
C SER A 20 -1.49 -7.30 3.26
N PRO A 21 -2.76 -6.87 3.26
CA PRO A 21 -3.17 -5.60 3.86
C PRO A 21 -2.97 -5.60 5.38
N GLU A 22 -3.05 -6.75 6.02
CA GLU A 22 -2.74 -6.95 7.45
C GLU A 22 -1.27 -6.64 7.75
N GLU A 23 -0.34 -7.15 6.93
CA GLU A 23 1.09 -6.84 7.02
C GLU A 23 1.36 -5.37 6.73
N ALA A 24 0.68 -4.79 5.73
CA ALA A 24 0.80 -3.38 5.40
C ALA A 24 0.37 -2.47 6.58
N LYS A 25 -0.71 -2.82 7.28
CA LYS A 25 -1.18 -2.14 8.49
C LYS A 25 -0.20 -2.33 9.66
N ALA A 26 0.35 -3.54 9.83
CA ALA A 26 1.35 -3.81 10.87
C ALA A 26 2.65 -3.00 10.65
N LEU A 27 3.09 -2.85 9.40
CA LEU A 27 4.28 -2.06 9.04
C LEU A 27 4.01 -0.55 9.07
N ILE A 28 2.79 -0.16 8.70
CA ILE A 28 2.37 1.24 8.59
C ILE A 28 1.06 1.41 9.38
N PRO A 29 1.15 1.55 10.72
CA PRO A 29 -0.03 1.68 11.58
C PRO A 29 -0.88 2.91 11.25
N SER A 30 -0.33 3.89 10.53
CA SER A 30 -1.06 5.05 10.02
C SER A 30 -2.14 4.71 8.98
N LEU A 31 -2.04 3.55 8.32
CA LEU A 31 -3.03 3.06 7.36
C LEU A 31 -4.19 2.33 8.06
N GLU A 32 -3.98 1.90 9.30
CA GLU A 32 -4.99 1.24 10.13
C GLU A 32 -6.15 2.21 10.42
N GLY A 33 -7.37 1.81 10.05
CA GLY A 33 -8.57 2.65 10.17
C GLY A 33 -8.72 3.75 9.11
N ARG A 34 -7.75 3.92 8.20
CA ARG A 34 -7.84 4.86 7.06
C ARG A 34 -8.31 4.21 5.76
N PHE A 35 -7.97 2.94 5.55
CA PHE A 35 -8.31 2.18 4.36
C PHE A 35 -8.93 0.83 4.75
N GLU A 36 -9.91 0.39 3.98
CA GLU A 36 -10.43 -0.97 4.03
C GLU A 36 -9.40 -1.96 3.48
N ASP A 37 -9.47 -3.22 3.92
CA ASP A 37 -8.54 -4.26 3.47
C ASP A 37 -8.61 -4.47 1.96
N ASP A 38 -9.80 -4.42 1.37
CA ASP A 38 -10.01 -4.53 -0.08
C ASP A 38 -9.34 -3.38 -0.86
N GLU A 39 -9.42 -2.15 -0.36
CA GLU A 39 -8.78 -1.00 -1.00
C GLU A 39 -7.25 -1.09 -0.90
N LEU A 40 -6.75 -1.53 0.24
CA LEU A 40 -5.32 -1.66 0.48
C LEU A 40 -4.73 -2.79 -0.36
N GLN A 41 -5.43 -3.93 -0.47
CA GLN A 41 -5.06 -5.03 -1.36
C GLN A 41 -4.96 -4.54 -2.81
N GLN A 42 -5.95 -3.78 -3.27
CA GLN A 42 -5.94 -3.26 -4.65
C GLN A 42 -4.75 -2.31 -4.89
N ILE A 43 -4.38 -1.48 -3.91
CA ILE A 43 -3.19 -0.61 -4.00
C ILE A 43 -1.90 -1.44 -4.07
N LEU A 44 -1.80 -2.50 -3.27
CA LEU A 44 -0.63 -3.39 -3.26
C LEU A 44 -0.46 -4.10 -4.61
N ASP A 45 -1.55 -4.61 -5.18
CA ASP A 45 -1.55 -5.24 -6.50
C ASP A 45 -1.14 -4.25 -7.60
N ASP A 46 -1.62 -3.01 -7.52
CA ASP A 46 -1.33 -1.94 -8.49
C ASP A 46 0.15 -1.50 -8.41
N ILE A 47 0.71 -1.45 -7.19
CA ILE A 47 2.14 -1.18 -6.93
C ILE A 47 3.01 -2.35 -7.43
N GLY A 48 2.63 -3.59 -7.11
CA GLY A 48 3.34 -4.80 -7.53
C GLY A 48 3.38 -4.94 -9.05
N THR A 49 2.26 -4.67 -9.71
CA THR A 49 2.16 -4.66 -11.17
C THR A 49 3.05 -3.58 -11.78
N LYS A 50 3.02 -2.34 -11.27
CA LYS A 50 3.88 -1.24 -11.76
C LYS A 50 5.37 -1.53 -11.56
N ARG A 51 5.76 -2.16 -10.45
CA ARG A 51 7.15 -2.59 -10.20
C ARG A 51 7.58 -3.67 -11.18
N SER A 52 6.70 -4.62 -11.51
CA SER A 52 7.02 -5.71 -12.44
C SER A 52 7.04 -5.27 -13.92
N LEU A 53 6.28 -4.23 -14.28
CA LEU A 53 6.27 -3.64 -15.64
C LEU A 53 7.50 -2.75 -15.92
N GLN A 54 8.31 -2.43 -14.91
CA GLN A 54 9.55 -1.66 -15.08
C GLN A 54 10.77 -2.51 -15.49
N TYR A 55 10.58 -3.80 -15.78
CA TYR A 55 11.63 -4.72 -16.23
C TYR A 55 11.62 -4.94 -17.74
#